data_AF-A0A6L9KDA3-F1
#
_entry.id   AF-A0A6L9KDA3-F1
#
_cell.length_a   1.000
_cell.length_b   1.000
_cell.length_c   1.000
_cell.angle_alpha   90.00
_cell.angle_beta   90.00
_cell.angle_gamma   90.00
#
_symmetry.space_group_name_H-M   'P 1'
#
loop_
_entity.id
_entity.type
_entity.pdbx_description
1 polymer ?
#
loop_
_entity_poly.entity_id
_entity_poly.type
_entity_poly.pdbx_seq_one_letter_code
_entity_poly.pdbx_strand_id
1 'polypeptide(L)'
;MEYIKKAISNKKLLIAFISLLILNSLCIIVLTSKNGAYNLDGSYSEANSSGLIIMALVGVVISIPLVISLLSAFIAIFVNKQQSYGKRFVRTFLFVISIAYSITFVRFLYNIILNN
;
A
#
# COMPACT_ATOMS: atom_id res chain seq x y z
N MET A 1 -7.55 13.09 -35.16
CA MET A 1 -7.16 13.78 -33.91
C MET A 1 -6.84 12.70 -32.88
N GLU A 2 -5.61 12.19 -32.92
CA GLU A 2 -5.16 11.13 -32.01
C GLU A 2 -4.95 11.74 -30.63
N TYR A 3 -5.84 11.42 -29.68
CA TYR A 3 -5.58 11.67 -28.28
C TYR A 3 -4.38 10.81 -27.87
N ILE A 4 -3.18 11.36 -27.97
CA ILE A 4 -1.98 10.80 -27.34
C ILE A 4 -2.25 10.81 -25.83
N LYS A 5 -2.86 9.73 -25.31
CA LYS A 5 -2.93 9.45 -23.88
C LYS A 5 -1.49 9.36 -23.40
N LYS A 6 -0.99 10.46 -22.84
CA LYS A 6 0.37 10.54 -22.30
C LYS A 6 0.47 9.50 -21.19
N ALA A 7 1.13 8.38 -21.48
CA ALA A 7 1.28 7.28 -20.55
C ALA A 7 1.91 7.81 -19.25
N ILE A 8 1.30 7.47 -18.10
CA ILE A 8 1.83 7.87 -16.78
C ILE A 8 3.25 7.30 -16.65
N SER A 9 4.21 8.17 -16.33
CA SER A 9 5.60 7.75 -16.17
C SER A 9 5.80 7.01 -14.86
N ASN A 10 6.73 6.04 -14.85
CA ASN A 10 7.08 5.30 -13.64
C ASN A 10 7.55 6.22 -12.51
N LYS A 11 8.19 7.35 -12.83
CA LYS A 11 8.58 8.37 -11.84
C LYS A 11 7.37 8.93 -11.10
N LYS A 12 6.27 9.22 -11.80
CA LYS A 12 5.03 9.70 -11.19
C LYS A 12 4.37 8.63 -10.32
N LEU A 13 4.36 7.38 -10.77
CA LEU A 13 3.84 6.26 -9.99
C LEU A 13 4.67 6.00 -8.72
N LEU A 14 5.99 6.11 -8.81
CA LEU A 14 6.89 5.98 -7.66
C LEU A 14 6.63 7.07 -6.62
N ILE A 15 6.48 8.33 -7.06
CA ILE A 15 6.14 9.44 -6.16
C ILE A 15 4.78 9.19 -5.50
N ALA A 16 3.77 8.80 -6.28
CA ALA A 16 2.44 8.49 -5.74
C ALA A 16 2.50 7.36 -4.69
N PHE A 17 3.23 6.28 -4.98
CA PHE A 17 3.47 5.19 -4.03
C PHE A 17 4.13 5.68 -2.74
N ILE A 18 5.22 6.46 -2.81
CA ILE A 18 5.92 6.97 -1.62
C ILE A 18 5.01 7.88 -0.80
N SER A 19 4.28 8.80 -1.44
CA SER A 19 3.32 9.66 -0.76
C SER A 19 2.23 8.85 -0.05
N LEU A 20 1.65 7.86 -0.74
CA LEU A 20 0.64 6.99 -0.16
C LEU A 20 1.18 6.12 0.97
N LEU A 21 2.42 5.64 0.87
CA LEU A 21 3.07 4.88 1.93
C LEU A 21 3.19 5.71 3.21
N ILE A 22 3.71 6.94 3.10
CA ILE A 22 3.86 7.86 4.23
C ILE A 22 2.48 8.16 4.85
N LEU A 23 1.48 8.46 4.03
CA LEU A 23 0.13 8.76 4.50
C LEU A 23 -0.52 7.56 5.22
N ASN A 24 -0.42 6.36 4.65
CA ASN A 24 -0.93 5.14 5.30
C ASN A 24 -0.21 4.88 6.64
N SER A 25 1.10 5.08 6.70
CA SER A 25 1.88 4.94 7.93
C SER A 25 1.44 5.93 9.00
N LEU A 26 1.19 7.20 8.63
CA LEU A 26 0.66 8.19 9.59
C LEU A 26 -0.73 7.81 10.07
N CYS A 27 -1.63 7.39 9.17
CA CYS A 27 -2.98 6.98 9.56
C CYS A 27 -2.98 5.76 10.48
N ILE A 28 -2.15 4.74 10.21
CA ILE A 28 -2.13 3.54 11.06
C ILE A 28 -1.55 3.83 12.44
N ILE A 29 -0.57 4.74 12.56
CA ILE A 29 -0.07 5.23 13.86
C ILE A 29 -1.23 5.86 14.63
N VAL A 30 -1.96 6.79 14.02
CA VAL A 30 -3.11 7.45 14.69
C VAL A 30 -4.18 6.45 15.11
N LEU A 31 -4.51 5.49 14.23
CA LEU A 31 -5.53 4.47 14.51
C LEU A 31 -5.11 3.54 15.65
N THR A 32 -3.87 3.06 15.66
CA THR A 32 -3.36 2.14 16.70
C THR A 32 -3.06 2.82 18.04
N SER A 33 -2.75 4.13 18.01
CA SER A 33 -2.66 4.92 19.24
C SER A 33 -4.00 5.13 19.92
N LYS A 34 -5.10 5.19 19.15
CA LYS A 34 -6.45 5.40 19.70
C LYS A 34 -7.18 4.09 19.99
N ASN A 35 -6.99 3.11 19.13
CA ASN A 35 -7.67 1.84 19.19
C ASN A 35 -6.64 0.73 19.43
N GLY A 36 -6.79 -0.01 20.53
CA GLY A 36 -6.10 -1.28 20.69
C GLY A 36 -6.57 -2.30 19.64
N ALA A 37 -5.91 -3.43 19.56
CA ALA A 37 -6.23 -4.46 18.57
C ALA A 37 -6.14 -5.86 19.18
N TYR A 38 -6.97 -6.76 18.67
CA TYR A 38 -6.83 -8.19 18.95
C TYR A 38 -5.86 -8.82 17.95
N ASN A 39 -4.91 -9.57 18.48
CA ASN A 39 -3.98 -10.39 17.71
C ASN A 39 -4.67 -11.67 17.23
N LEU A 40 -4.06 -12.36 16.26
CA LEU A 40 -4.61 -13.61 15.71
C LEU A 40 -4.63 -14.76 16.73
N ASP A 41 -3.83 -14.68 17.78
CA ASP A 41 -3.82 -15.62 18.90
C ASP A 41 -4.92 -15.31 19.95
N GLY A 42 -5.73 -14.28 19.71
CA GLY A 42 -6.80 -13.84 20.62
C GLY A 42 -6.33 -12.91 21.73
N SER A 43 -5.04 -12.62 21.85
CA SER A 43 -4.53 -11.66 22.84
C SER A 43 -4.92 -10.23 22.46
N TYR A 44 -5.22 -9.40 23.46
CA TYR A 44 -5.51 -7.98 23.25
C TYR A 44 -4.24 -7.15 23.44
N SER A 45 -3.92 -6.33 22.45
CA SER A 45 -2.88 -5.31 22.53
C SER A 45 -3.53 -3.96 22.80
N GLU A 46 -3.14 -3.33 23.92
CA GLU A 46 -3.67 -2.04 24.34
C GLU A 46 -3.38 -0.93 23.32
N ALA A 47 -4.26 0.08 23.32
CA ALA A 47 -4.04 1.29 22.54
C ALA A 47 -2.74 1.97 22.95
N ASN A 48 -2.07 2.61 22.00
CA ASN A 48 -0.80 3.31 22.22
C ASN A 48 0.38 2.41 22.66
N SER A 49 0.24 1.09 22.52
CA SER A 49 1.36 0.16 22.65
C SER A 49 2.33 0.33 21.49
N SER A 50 3.61 0.60 21.82
CA SER A 50 4.68 0.71 20.81
C SER A 50 4.85 -0.57 20.00
N GLY A 51 4.64 -1.74 20.63
CA GLY A 51 4.69 -3.04 19.96
C GLY A 51 3.61 -3.16 18.88
N LEU A 52 2.38 -2.74 19.18
CA LEU A 52 1.27 -2.78 18.22
C LEU A 52 1.51 -1.83 17.04
N ILE A 53 2.00 -0.62 17.31
CA ILE A 53 2.35 0.36 16.27
C ILE A 53 3.43 -0.19 15.35
N ILE A 54 4.49 -0.78 15.92
CA ILE A 54 5.60 -1.36 15.14
C ILE A 54 5.09 -2.53 14.27
N MET A 55 4.30 -3.45 14.82
CA MET A 55 3.75 -4.56 14.06
C MET A 55 2.84 -4.09 12.91
N ALA A 56 2.00 -3.08 13.17
CA ALA A 56 1.14 -2.51 12.14
C ALA A 56 1.96 -1.81 11.03
N LEU A 57 3.01 -1.07 11.40
CA LEU A 57 3.93 -0.45 10.45
C LEU A 57 4.69 -1.48 9.62
N VAL A 58 5.13 -2.60 10.21
CA VAL A 58 5.74 -3.72 9.46
C VAL A 58 4.76 -4.27 8.43
N GLY A 59 3.49 -4.42 8.80
CA GLY A 59 2.43 -4.84 7.87
C GLY A 59 2.29 -3.90 6.67
N VAL A 60 2.23 -2.59 6.94
CA VAL A 60 2.12 -1.57 5.88
C VAL A 60 3.40 -1.52 5.04
N VAL A 61 4.57 -1.36 5.66
CA VAL A 61 5.83 -1.05 4.95
C VAL A 61 6.46 -2.26 4.28
N ILE A 62 6.24 -3.48 4.78
CA ILE A 62 6.94 -4.69 4.32
C ILE A 62 5.95 -5.71 3.76
N SER A 63 4.98 -6.15 4.57
CA SER A 63 4.11 -7.27 4.19
C SER A 63 3.25 -6.96 2.96
N ILE A 64 2.60 -5.79 2.92
CA ILE A 64 1.78 -5.38 1.76
C ILE A 64 2.62 -5.29 0.48
N PRO A 65 3.75 -4.55 0.43
CA PRO A 65 4.60 -4.50 -0.76
C PRO A 65 5.07 -5.88 -1.22
N LEU A 66 5.39 -6.77 -0.28
CA LEU A 66 5.84 -8.12 -0.61
C LEU A 66 4.72 -8.93 -1.30
N VAL A 67 3.50 -8.94 -0.75
CA VAL A 67 2.35 -9.62 -1.37
C VAL A 67 2.02 -9.02 -2.74
N ILE A 68 2.06 -7.69 -2.86
CA ILE A 68 1.81 -7.00 -4.12
C ILE A 68 2.92 -7.29 -5.15
N SER A 69 4.18 -7.48 -4.71
CA SER A 69 5.27 -7.88 -5.60
C SER A 69 5.01 -9.24 -6.24
N LEU A 70 4.54 -10.22 -5.46
CA LEU A 70 4.18 -11.55 -5.98
C LEU A 70 3.05 -11.45 -7.00
N LEU A 71 1.96 -10.76 -6.65
CA LEU A 71 0.84 -10.54 -7.56
C LEU A 71 1.26 -9.84 -8.86
N SER A 72 2.16 -8.86 -8.74
CA SER A 72 2.67 -8.10 -9.89
C SER A 72 3.57 -8.94 -10.77
N ALA A 73 4.34 -9.88 -10.20
CA ALA A 73 5.11 -10.86 -10.96
C ALA A 73 4.18 -11.75 -11.81
N PHE A 74 3.11 -12.28 -11.22
CA PHE A 74 2.10 -13.06 -11.95
C PHE A 74 1.48 -12.25 -13.10
N ILE A 75 1.04 -11.02 -12.85
CA ILE A 75 0.45 -10.16 -13.89
C ILE A 75 1.48 -9.82 -14.99
N ALA A 76 2.74 -9.55 -14.63
CA ALA A 76 3.78 -9.17 -15.58
C ALA A 76 4.12 -10.26 -16.60
N ILE A 77 3.86 -11.55 -16.30
CA ILE A 77 4.01 -12.66 -17.24
C ILE A 77 3.09 -12.47 -18.46
N PHE A 78 1.87 -11.96 -18.26
CA PHE A 78 0.84 -11.90 -19.28
C PHE A 78 0.77 -10.55 -20.01
N VAL A 79 1.20 -9.46 -19.39
CA VAL A 79 1.04 -8.09 -19.93
C VAL A 79 2.21 -7.69 -20.85
N ASN A 80 1.89 -7.00 -21.95
CA ASN A 80 2.79 -6.26 -22.85
C ASN A 80 4.14 -6.96 -23.17
N LYS A 81 4.07 -8.19 -23.68
CA LYS A 81 5.22 -9.09 -23.91
C LYS A 81 6.33 -8.52 -24.82
N GLN A 82 6.09 -7.39 -25.49
CA GLN A 82 7.08 -6.66 -26.30
C GLN A 82 8.20 -6.02 -25.44
N GLN A 83 7.94 -5.74 -24.16
CA GLN A 83 8.93 -5.17 -23.24
C GLN A 83 9.65 -6.23 -22.40
N SER A 84 10.89 -5.95 -21.99
CA SER A 84 11.62 -6.82 -21.07
C SER A 84 10.85 -7.03 -19.76
N TYR A 85 10.93 -8.25 -19.21
CA TYR A 85 10.16 -8.63 -18.01
C TYR A 85 10.35 -7.66 -16.84
N GLY A 86 11.59 -7.25 -16.55
CA GLY A 86 11.87 -6.32 -15.45
C GLY A 86 11.14 -4.97 -15.59
N LYS A 87 11.07 -4.41 -16.81
CA LYS A 87 10.34 -3.15 -17.06
C LYS A 87 8.83 -3.31 -16.86
N ARG A 88 8.29 -4.45 -17.29
CA ARG A 88 6.88 -4.81 -17.08
C ARG A 88 6.57 -4.96 -15.60
N PHE A 89 7.39 -5.75 -14.89
CA PHE A 89 7.26 -6.00 -13.47
C PHE A 89 7.23 -4.70 -12.67
N VAL A 90 8.23 -3.83 -12.83
CA VAL A 90 8.31 -2.56 -12.07
C VAL A 90 7.07 -1.70 -12.33
N ARG A 91 6.64 -1.58 -13.59
CA ARG A 91 5.48 -0.77 -13.94
C ARG A 91 4.19 -1.34 -13.34
N THR A 92 3.99 -2.65 -13.46
CA THR A 92 2.84 -3.36 -12.88
C THR A 92 2.84 -3.22 -11.37
N PHE A 93 3.98 -3.46 -10.72
CA PHE A 93 4.15 -3.31 -9.28
C PHE A 93 3.76 -1.93 -8.80
N LEU A 94 4.36 -0.88 -9.36
CA LEU A 94 4.07 0.50 -8.99
C LEU A 94 2.59 0.87 -9.19
N PHE A 95 1.96 0.32 -10.22
CA PHE A 95 0.54 0.57 -10.48
C PHE A 95 -0.36 -0.14 -9.47
N VAL A 96 -0.16 -1.44 -9.27
CA VAL A 96 -0.97 -2.27 -8.37
C VAL A 96 -0.80 -1.82 -6.92
N ILE A 97 0.42 -1.50 -6.48
CA ILE A 97 0.67 -1.03 -5.11
C ILE A 97 0.05 0.33 -4.84
N SER A 98 0.06 1.24 -5.83
CA SER A 98 -0.57 2.54 -5.69
C SER A 98 -2.08 2.41 -5.55
N ILE A 99 -2.71 1.49 -6.29
CA ILE A 99 -4.15 1.20 -6.13
C ILE A 99 -4.43 0.62 -4.75
N ALA A 100 -3.67 -0.40 -4.34
CA ALA A 100 -3.84 -1.05 -3.04
C ALA A 100 -3.74 -0.04 -1.89
N TYR A 101 -2.71 0.81 -1.87
CA TYR A 101 -2.57 1.84 -0.85
C TYR A 101 -3.57 2.97 -0.96
N SER A 102 -4.10 3.29 -2.14
CA SER A 102 -5.19 4.26 -2.26
C SER A 102 -6.45 3.73 -1.57
N ILE A 103 -6.79 2.46 -1.78
CA ILE A 103 -7.94 1.81 -1.13
C ILE A 103 -7.74 1.76 0.39
N THR A 104 -6.57 1.30 0.85
CA THR A 104 -6.24 1.25 2.28
C THR A 104 -6.27 2.63 2.92
N PHE A 105 -5.72 3.64 2.25
CA PHE A 105 -5.72 5.01 2.74
C PHE A 105 -7.14 5.55 2.94
N VAL A 106 -8.02 5.37 1.94
CA VAL A 106 -9.43 5.80 2.05
C VAL A 106 -10.11 5.12 3.25
N ARG A 107 -9.87 3.81 3.45
CA ARG A 107 -10.44 3.08 4.59
C ARG A 107 -9.91 3.59 5.93
N PHE A 108 -8.60 3.82 6.03
CA PHE A 108 -8.02 4.35 7.27
C PHE A 108 -8.50 5.77 7.56
N LEU A 109 -8.56 6.63 6.54
CA LEU A 109 -9.04 8.00 6.68
C LEU A 109 -10.52 8.01 7.12
N TYR A 110 -11.36 7.18 6.52
CA TYR A 110 -12.75 7.00 6.92
C TYR A 110 -12.88 6.61 8.40
N ASN A 111 -12.10 5.62 8.84
CA ASN A 111 -12.08 5.19 10.24
C ASN A 111 -11.59 6.28 11.20
N ILE A 112 -10.63 7.12 10.78
CA ILE A 112 -10.16 8.25 11.60
C ILE A 112 -11.23 9.33 11.71
N ILE A 113 -11.95 9.63 10.62
CA ILE A 113 -12.95 10.70 10.60
C ILE A 113 -14.19 10.31 11.42
N LEU A 114 -14.63 9.06 11.35
CA LEU A 114 -15.87 8.61 12.00
C LEU A 114 -15.71 8.10 13.43
N ASN A 115 -14.52 7.62 13.80
CA ASN A 115 -14.23 7.20 15.18
C ASN A 115 -13.49 8.28 16.00
N ASN A 116 -13.49 9.53 15.51
CA ASN A 116 -13.15 10.73 16.26
C ASN A 116 -14.44 11.47 16.63
#